data_AF-A0A2M7QMJ0-F1
#
_entry.id   AF-A0A2M7QMJ0-F1
#
_cell.length_a   1.000
_cell.length_b   1.000
_cell.length_c   1.000
_cell.angle_alpha   90.00
_cell.angle_beta   90.00
_cell.angle_gamma   90.00
#
_symmetry.space_group_name_H-M   'P 1'
#
loop_
_entity.id
_entity.type
_entity.pdbx_description
1 polymer ?
#
loop_
_entity_poly.entity_id
_entity_poly.type
_entity_poly.pdbx_seq_one_letter_code
_entity_poly.pdbx_strand_id
1 'polypeptide(L)'
;MSFGIRLHVQGDRACFTRPELKVERVSYDVITPSAARGILEAIHWKPAIRWVVDRVHVLRPIRFQSLRRNEVGSKAKVPSRAQMAEGRLDGLGL
;
A
#
# COMPACT_ATOMS: atom_id res chain seq x y z
N MET A 1 -20.40 0.52 -26.18
CA MET A 1 -20.07 1.09 -24.85
C MET A 1 -20.26 -0.01 -23.83
N SER A 2 -19.21 -0.43 -23.11
CA SER A 2 -19.39 -1.36 -22.00
C SER A 2 -20.19 -0.63 -20.90
N PHE A 3 -21.21 -1.29 -20.36
CA PHE A 3 -21.92 -0.79 -19.18
C PHE A 3 -20.93 -0.67 -18.01
N GLY A 4 -20.81 0.53 -17.42
CA GLY A 4 -19.95 0.75 -16.26
C GLY A 4 -20.50 0.08 -15.02
N ILE A 5 -19.63 -0.26 -14.07
CA ILE A 5 -20.02 -0.80 -12.77
C ILE A 5 -19.94 0.27 -11.67
N ARG A 6 -20.68 0.06 -10.58
CA ARG A 6 -20.54 0.83 -9.34
C ARG A 6 -20.31 -0.15 -8.20
N LEU A 7 -19.24 0.06 -7.44
CA LEU A 7 -18.87 -0.78 -6.31
C LEU A 7 -18.89 0.04 -5.02
N HIS A 8 -19.63 -0.44 -4.02
CA HIS A 8 -19.59 0.12 -2.67
C HIS A 8 -18.48 -0.55 -1.86
N VAL A 9 -17.53 0.24 -1.38
CA VAL A 9 -16.39 -0.22 -0.58
C VAL A 9 -16.41 0.47 0.78
N GLN A 10 -16.28 -0.30 1.85
CA GLN A 10 -16.21 0.23 3.22
C GLN A 10 -15.25 -0.59 4.08
N GLY A 11 -14.74 0.04 5.13
CA GLY A 11 -13.95 -0.59 6.19
C GLY A 11 -13.87 0.33 7.40
N ASP A 12 -13.44 -0.21 8.53
CA ASP A 12 -13.33 0.56 9.79
C ASP A 12 -12.20 1.60 9.73
N ARG A 13 -11.14 1.31 8.97
CA ARG A 13 -9.97 2.16 8.77
C ARG A 13 -9.46 2.06 7.34
N ALA A 14 -8.83 3.12 6.85
CA ALA A 14 -8.15 3.15 5.57
C ALA A 14 -6.83 3.92 5.69
N CYS A 15 -5.83 3.56 4.88
CA CYS A 15 -4.57 4.28 4.79
C CYS A 15 -4.09 4.30 3.33
N PHE A 16 -4.34 5.40 2.64
CA PHE A 16 -3.88 5.67 1.27
C PHE A 16 -2.63 6.55 1.35
N THR A 17 -1.46 5.94 1.54
CA THR A 17 -0.24 6.65 1.93
C THR A 17 0.17 7.73 0.92
N ARG A 18 0.41 8.93 1.44
CA ARG A 18 1.03 10.05 0.74
C ARG A 18 2.52 9.76 0.50
N PRO A 19 3.03 9.77 -0.75
CA PRO A 19 4.41 9.40 -1.05
C PRO A 19 5.45 10.35 -0.46
N GLU A 20 5.09 11.63 -0.24
CA GLU A 20 5.93 12.64 0.38
C GLU A 20 6.28 12.33 1.86
N LEU A 21 5.45 11.56 2.56
CA LEU A 21 5.58 11.26 3.98
C LEU A 21 5.92 9.78 4.19
N LYS A 22 7.10 9.37 3.70
CA LYS A 22 7.51 7.96 3.70
C LYS A 22 7.87 7.41 5.09
N VAL A 23 8.33 8.27 5.99
CA VAL A 23 8.73 7.89 7.37
C VAL A 23 7.49 7.69 8.25
N GLU A 24 6.57 8.66 8.22
CA GLU A 24 5.30 8.59 8.94
C GLU A 24 4.15 8.47 7.95
N ARG A 25 3.48 7.31 7.92
CA ARG A 25 2.39 7.07 6.96
C ARG A 25 1.19 7.95 7.27
N VAL A 26 1.04 9.02 6.49
CA VAL A 26 -0.16 9.85 6.46
C VAL A 26 -1.01 9.47 5.26
N SER A 27 -2.30 9.25 5.49
CA SER A 27 -3.25 8.94 4.42
C SER A 27 -3.63 10.19 3.64
N TYR A 28 -3.91 10.05 2.35
CA TYR A 28 -4.81 10.96 1.65
C TYR A 28 -6.19 10.94 2.30
N ASP A 29 -6.92 12.04 2.13
CA ASP A 29 -8.26 12.27 2.65
C ASP A 29 -9.28 11.30 2.04
N VAL A 30 -9.03 10.87 0.80
CA VAL A 30 -9.89 9.96 0.02
C VAL A 30 -9.05 8.88 -0.67
N ILE A 31 -9.73 7.82 -1.12
CA ILE A 31 -9.11 6.74 -1.91
C ILE A 31 -8.53 7.29 -3.22
N THR A 32 -7.31 6.88 -3.56
CA THR A 32 -6.68 7.23 -4.83
C THR A 32 -7.21 6.35 -5.97
N PRO A 33 -7.21 6.82 -7.23
CA PRO A 33 -7.62 6.00 -8.38
C PRO A 33 -6.80 4.70 -8.51
N SER A 34 -5.51 4.74 -8.14
CA SER A 34 -4.66 3.55 -8.14
C SER A 34 -5.09 2.52 -7.10
N ALA A 35 -5.45 2.96 -5.89
CA ALA A 35 -5.97 2.07 -4.85
C ALA A 35 -7.36 1.52 -5.22
N ALA A 36 -8.26 2.36 -5.76
CA ALA A 36 -9.58 1.91 -6.23
C ALA A 36 -9.45 0.87 -7.36
N ARG A 37 -8.54 1.10 -8.31
CA ARG A 37 -8.20 0.11 -9.34
C ARG A 37 -7.68 -1.19 -8.73
N GLY A 38 -6.77 -1.12 -7.76
CA GLY A 38 -6.26 -2.31 -7.07
C GLY A 38 -7.35 -3.14 -6.39
N ILE A 39 -8.37 -2.50 -5.81
CA ILE A 39 -9.54 -3.18 -5.24
C ILE A 39 -10.34 -3.91 -6.33
N LEU A 40 -10.58 -3.26 -7.47
CA LEU A 40 -11.28 -3.88 -8.60
C LEU A 40 -10.48 -5.06 -9.18
N GLU A 41 -9.16 -4.90 -9.31
CA GLU A 41 -8.27 -5.93 -9.81
C GLU A 41 -8.25 -7.16 -8.88
N ALA A 42 -8.36 -6.95 -7.56
CA ALA A 42 -8.44 -8.02 -6.58
C ALA A 42 -9.76 -8.83 -6.64
N ILE A 43 -10.85 -8.23 -7.12
CA ILE A 43 -12.13 -8.94 -7.32
C ILE A 43 -12.10 -9.72 -8.63
N HIS A 44 -11.75 -9.04 -9.73
CA HIS A 44 -11.65 -9.68 -11.04
C HIS A 44 -10.65 -8.96 -11.92
N TRP A 45 -9.64 -9.69 -12.37
CA TRP A 45 -8.68 -9.20 -13.35
C TRP A 45 -8.14 -10.32 -14.23
N LYS A 46 -7.81 -9.95 -15.48
CA LYS A 46 -7.08 -10.75 -16.46
C LYS A 46 -6.17 -9.81 -17.26
N PRO A 47 -5.06 -10.29 -17.85
CA PRO A 47 -4.16 -9.45 -18.66
C PRO A 47 -4.85 -8.72 -19.83
N ALA A 48 -5.96 -9.27 -20.34
CA ALA A 48 -6.73 -8.69 -21.43
C ALA A 48 -7.65 -7.53 -21.02
N ILE A 49 -7.82 -7.26 -19.71
CA ILE A 49 -8.70 -6.22 -19.20
C ILE A 49 -7.93 -5.17 -18.41
N ARG A 50 -8.39 -3.91 -18.51
CA ARG A 50 -7.89 -2.80 -17.71
C ARG A 50 -9.06 -2.06 -17.09
N TRP A 51 -9.01 -1.92 -15.77
CA TRP A 51 -9.95 -1.08 -15.05
C TRP A 51 -9.57 0.40 -15.19
N VAL A 52 -10.55 1.22 -15.55
CA VAL A 52 -10.45 2.68 -15.60
C VAL A 52 -11.43 3.22 -14.57
N VAL A 53 -10.94 4.04 -13.65
CA VAL A 53 -11.74 4.64 -12.58
C VAL A 53 -12.22 6.00 -13.07
N ASP A 54 -13.52 6.13 -13.31
CA ASP A 54 -14.11 7.39 -13.77
C ASP A 54 -14.42 8.35 -12.63
N ARG A 55 -15.00 7.84 -11.53
CA ARG A 55 -15.47 8.65 -10.41
C ARG A 55 -15.34 7.92 -9.08
N VAL A 56 -15.09 8.69 -8.04
CA VAL A 56 -15.11 8.24 -6.65
C VAL A 56 -16.12 9.09 -5.90
N HIS A 57 -17.08 8.43 -5.25
CA HIS A 57 -18.07 9.07 -4.40
C HIS A 57 -17.71 8.86 -2.92
N VAL A 58 -17.50 9.96 -2.20
CA VAL A 58 -17.21 9.93 -0.76
C VAL A 58 -18.52 9.96 0.01
N LEU A 59 -18.85 8.85 0.68
CA LEU A 59 -20.14 8.66 1.35
C LEU A 59 -20.13 8.99 2.85
N ARG A 60 -18.95 9.20 3.45
CA ARG A 60 -18.76 9.43 4.88
C ARG A 60 -17.83 10.62 5.12
N PRO A 61 -17.98 11.34 6.24
CA PRO A 61 -17.07 12.42 6.59
C PRO A 61 -15.65 11.89 6.79
N ILE A 62 -14.67 12.67 6.34
CA ILE A 62 -13.24 12.37 6.45
C ILE A 62 -12.82 12.54 7.91
N ARG A 63 -12.22 11.51 8.50
CA ARG A 63 -11.73 11.51 9.88
C ARG A 63 -10.39 10.80 9.94
N PHE A 64 -9.46 11.35 10.72
CA PHE A 64 -8.12 10.78 10.90
C PHE A 64 -7.94 10.24 12.32
N GLN A 65 -7.15 9.17 12.46
CA GLN A 65 -6.76 8.59 13.74
C GLN A 65 -5.26 8.28 13.68
N SER A 66 -4.52 8.69 14.72
CA SER A 66 -3.11 8.33 14.87
C SER A 66 -2.99 6.91 15.41
N LEU A 67 -2.21 6.07 14.73
CA LEU A 67 -1.92 4.69 15.13
C LEU A 67 -0.41 4.47 15.10
N ARG A 68 0.16 4.04 16.23
CA ARG A 68 1.57 3.67 16.30
C ARG A 68 1.71 2.17 16.08
N ARG A 69 2.63 1.79 15.19
CA ARG A 69 2.98 0.38 14.91
C ARG A 69 4.48 0.20 15.09
N ASN A 70 4.88 -0.99 15.54
CA ASN A 70 6.26 -1.43 15.47
C ASN A 70 6.49 -2.00 14.06
N GLU A 71 7.34 -1.34 13.28
CA GLU A 71 7.69 -1.77 11.92
C GLU A 71 9.19 -2.03 11.81
N VAL A 72 9.57 -2.85 10.83
CA VAL A 72 10.98 -3.16 10.57
C VAL A 72 11.61 -1.97 9.84
N GLY A 73 12.55 -1.28 10.47
CA GLY A 73 13.23 -0.11 9.90
C GLY A 73 14.21 -0.45 8.77
N SER A 74 14.93 -1.55 8.89
CA SER A 74 15.86 -2.05 7.88
C SER A 74 15.87 -3.58 7.89
N LYS A 75 16.13 -4.17 6.71
CA LYS A 75 16.38 -5.61 6.59
C LYS A 75 17.88 -5.82 6.59
N ALA A 76 18.35 -6.80 7.36
CA ALA A 76 19.74 -7.22 7.33
C ALA A 76 20.13 -7.65 5.90
N LYS A 77 21.34 -7.29 5.49
CA LYS A 77 21.89 -7.78 4.22
C LYS A 77 22.22 -9.27 4.34
N VAL A 78 22.12 -9.99 3.23
CA VAL A 78 22.55 -11.39 3.18
C VAL A 78 24.08 -11.42 3.29
N PRO A 79 24.67 -12.15 4.26
CA PRO A 79 26.12 -12.26 4.38
C PRO A 79 26.72 -13.00 3.19
N SER A 80 27.90 -12.56 2.75
CA SER A 80 28.67 -13.30 1.76
C SER A 80 29.19 -14.63 2.32
N ARG A 81 29.56 -15.58 1.45
CA ARG A 81 30.12 -16.87 1.87
C ARG A 81 31.40 -16.71 2.71
N ALA A 82 32.25 -15.74 2.39
CA ALA A 82 33.45 -15.44 3.16
C ALA A 82 33.11 -14.94 4.58
N GLN A 83 32.15 -14.01 4.69
CA GLN A 83 31.66 -13.52 6.00
C GLN A 83 31.04 -14.63 6.84
N MET A 84 30.31 -15.58 6.22
CA MET A 84 29.76 -16.74 6.92
C MET A 84 30.86 -17.69 7.40
N ALA A 85 31.89 -17.93 6.59
CA ALA A 85 33.01 -18.79 6.96
C ALA A 85 33.88 -18.19 8.09
N GLU A 86 34.00 -16.85 8.11
CA GLU A 86 34.77 -16.10 9.11
C GLU A 86 33.93 -15.72 10.35
N GLY A 87 32.62 -15.97 10.35
CA GLY A 87 31.71 -15.55 11.43
C GLY A 87 31.57 -14.03 11.57
N ARG A 88 31.88 -13.26 10.51
CA ARG A 88 31.92 -11.79 10.55
C ARG A 88 30.56 -11.18 10.24
N LEU A 89 30.01 -10.43 11.20
CA LEU A 89 28.69 -9.77 11.10
C LEU A 89 28.78 -8.30 10.66
N ASP A 90 29.99 -7.76 10.52
CA ASP A 90 30.21 -6.36 10.16
C ASP A 90 29.59 -6.01 8.79
N GLY A 91 28.88 -4.89 8.73
CA GLY A 91 28.31 -4.36 7.49
C GLY A 91 26.99 -5.01 7.06
N LEU A 92 26.42 -5.92 7.85
CA LEU A 92 25.10 -6.52 7.59
C LEU A 92 23.93 -5.57 7.90
N GLY A 93 24.21 -4.41 8.52
CA GLY A 93 23.17 -3.45 8.92
C GLY A 93 22.25 -4.00 10.02
N LEU A 94 22.82 -4.86 10.86
CA LEU A 94 22.26 -5.38 12.11
C LEU A 94 22.65 -4.46 13.28
#